data_AF-A0A958RR18-F1
#
_entry.id   AF-A0A958RR18-F1
#
_cell.length_a   1.000
_cell.length_b   1.000
_cell.length_c   1.000
_cell.angle_alpha   90.00
_cell.angle_beta   90.00
_cell.angle_gamma   90.00
#
_symmetry.space_group_name_H-M   'P 1'
#
loop_
_entity.id
_entity.type
_entity.pdbx_description
1 polymer ?
#
loop_
_entity_poly.entity_id
_entity_poly.type
_entity_poly.pdbx_seq_one_letter_code
_entity_poly.pdbx_strand_id
1 'polypeptide(L)'
;MKKLIVLLFALSLFAFAENIYAQSKGESRKRTTINFEDELVEGEVQKPELLYLLQKKQFNFKRLIKLRENFLPEMRRTAEDIQPLGSDN
;
A
#
# COMPACT_ATOMS: atom_id res chain seq x y z
N MET A 1 -6.86 -47.95 0.62
CA MET A 1 -6.51 -46.88 -0.35
C MET A 1 -6.70 -45.48 0.24
N LYS A 2 -7.92 -45.06 0.60
CA LYS A 2 -8.19 -43.68 1.10
C LYS A 2 -7.44 -43.32 2.39
N LYS A 3 -7.37 -44.24 3.37
CA LYS A 3 -6.61 -44.06 4.62
C LYS A 3 -5.09 -43.96 4.41
N LEU A 4 -4.56 -44.64 3.38
CA LEU A 4 -3.14 -44.59 3.01
C LEU A 4 -2.80 -43.23 2.38
N ILE A 5 -3.69 -42.70 1.53
CA ILE A 5 -3.54 -41.38 0.91
C ILE A 5 -3.59 -40.26 1.95
N VAL A 6 -4.49 -40.36 2.93
CA VAL A 6 -4.57 -39.39 4.05
C VAL A 6 -3.32 -39.44 4.91
N LEU A 7 -2.76 -40.64 5.17
CA LEU A 7 -1.51 -40.79 5.91
C LEU A 7 -0.31 -40.20 5.16
N LEU A 8 -0.24 -40.40 3.84
CA LEU A 8 0.81 -39.81 3.00
C LEU A 8 0.73 -38.28 2.94
N PHE A 9 -0.49 -37.73 2.91
CA PHE A 9 -0.72 -36.29 2.91
C PHE A 9 -0.40 -35.66 4.27
N ALA A 10 -0.70 -36.35 5.38
CA ALA A 10 -0.33 -35.89 6.72
C ALA A 10 1.19 -35.91 6.94
N LEU A 11 1.90 -36.87 6.33
CA LEU A 11 3.36 -36.96 6.44
C LEU A 11 4.07 -35.86 5.64
N SER A 12 3.50 -35.40 4.52
CA SER A 12 4.08 -34.30 3.74
C SER A 12 3.97 -32.94 4.43
N LEU A 13 2.94 -32.72 5.26
CA LEU A 13 2.78 -31.51 6.06
C LEU A 13 3.87 -31.36 7.14
N PHE A 14 4.38 -32.48 7.67
CA PHE A 14 5.44 -32.47 8.69
C PHE A 14 6.85 -32.28 8.10
N ALA A 15 7.03 -32.60 6.81
CA ALA A 15 8.32 -32.49 6.12
C ALA A 15 8.75 -31.04 5.81
N PHE A 16 7.84 -30.07 5.94
CA PHE A 16 8.12 -28.63 5.77
C PHE A 16 8.21 -27.86 7.10
N ALA A 17 8.24 -28.56 8.24
CA ALA A 17 8.53 -27.94 9.53
C ALA A 17 10.03 -27.69 9.67
N GLU A 18 10.60 -26.87 8.78
CA GLU A 18 11.93 -26.33 8.99
C GLU A 18 11.91 -25.30 10.12
N ASN A 19 12.97 -25.33 10.92
CA ASN A 19 13.12 -24.52 12.11
C ASN A 19 13.13 -23.02 11.77
N ILE A 20 12.12 -22.27 12.24
CA ILE A 20 12.15 -20.81 12.26
C ILE A 20 13.06 -20.38 13.43
N TYR A 21 14.37 -20.43 13.21
CA TYR A 21 15.32 -19.76 14.08
C TYR A 21 15.33 -18.28 13.70
N ALA A 22 14.75 -17.43 14.56
CA ALA A 22 14.99 -16.00 14.50
C ALA A 22 16.47 -15.77 14.84
N GLN A 23 17.30 -15.67 13.81
CA GLN A 23 18.72 -15.34 13.95
C GLN A 23 18.81 -13.89 14.44
N SER A 24 18.72 -13.69 15.76
CA SER A 24 19.13 -12.44 16.40
C SER A 24 20.64 -12.37 16.43
N LYS A 25 21.27 -12.48 15.25
CA LYS A 25 22.64 -12.04 15.08
C LYS A 25 22.56 -10.53 15.25
N GLY A 26 23.15 -10.03 16.34
CA GLY A 26 23.44 -8.63 16.54
C GLY A 26 24.38 -8.16 15.44
N GLU A 27 23.85 -7.98 14.23
CA GLU A 27 24.53 -7.30 13.15
C GLU A 27 24.43 -5.81 13.48
N SER A 28 25.55 -5.28 13.97
CA SER A 28 25.85 -3.86 13.90
C SER A 28 25.31 -3.34 12.58
N ARG A 29 24.29 -2.46 12.62
CA ARG A 29 23.64 -1.92 11.43
C ARG A 29 24.73 -1.44 10.48
N LYS A 30 25.00 -2.19 9.41
CA LYS A 30 25.96 -1.79 8.38
C LYS A 30 25.42 -0.48 7.82
N ARG A 31 26.08 0.62 8.16
CA ARG A 31 25.74 1.94 7.65
C ARG A 31 26.27 2.02 6.23
N THR A 32 25.39 1.85 5.26
CA THR A 32 25.70 2.14 3.85
C THR A 32 25.60 3.65 3.67
N THR A 33 26.74 4.33 3.54
CA THR A 33 26.78 5.73 3.14
C THR A 33 26.83 5.77 1.62
N ILE A 34 25.72 6.14 0.98
CA ILE A 34 25.64 6.35 -0.47
C ILE A 34 26.08 7.79 -0.73
N ASN A 35 27.12 7.97 -1.54
CA ASN A 35 27.65 9.27 -1.94
C ASN A 35 27.14 9.59 -3.36
N PHE A 36 26.48 10.74 -3.53
CA PHE A 36 25.86 11.18 -4.79
C PHE A 36 26.60 12.37 -5.43
N GLU A 37 27.74 12.79 -4.89
CA GLU A 37 28.44 14.02 -5.35
C GLU A 37 28.92 13.92 -6.81
N ASP A 38 29.15 12.72 -7.34
CA ASP A 38 29.65 12.50 -8.71
C ASP A 38 28.57 11.97 -9.67
N GLU A 39 27.33 11.78 -9.21
CA GLU A 39 26.25 11.27 -10.07
C GLU A 39 25.46 12.44 -10.67
N LEU A 40 25.98 12.95 -11.80
CA LEU A 40 25.22 13.83 -12.68
C LEU A 40 24.03 13.03 -13.23
N VAL A 41 22.85 13.22 -12.64
CA VAL A 41 21.61 12.71 -13.21
C VAL A 41 21.30 13.54 -14.46
N GLU A 42 21.72 13.04 -15.62
CA GLU A 42 21.35 13.60 -16.93
C GLU A 42 19.86 13.37 -17.17
N GLY A 43 19.04 14.35 -16.81
CA GLY A 43 17.63 14.37 -17.15
C GLY A 43 17.45 14.87 -18.58
N GLU A 44 17.31 13.97 -19.56
CA GLU A 44 16.84 14.36 -20.88
C GLU A 44 15.33 14.68 -20.83
N VAL A 45 14.94 15.84 -21.34
CA VAL A 45 13.51 16.19 -21.49
C VAL A 45 12.94 15.41 -22.67
N GLN A 46 12.47 14.19 -22.41
CA GLN A 46 11.72 13.43 -23.40
C GLN A 46 10.30 13.99 -23.51
N LYS A 47 10.07 14.77 -24.57
CA LYS A 47 8.72 15.23 -24.90
C LYS A 47 7.88 14.01 -25.29
N PRO A 48 6.70 13.82 -24.69
CA PRO A 48 5.83 12.72 -25.06
C PRO A 48 5.41 12.85 -26.53
N GLU A 49 5.34 11.72 -27.23
CA GLU A 49 4.81 11.68 -28.58
C GLU A 49 3.34 12.15 -28.60
N LEU A 50 2.92 12.75 -29.72
CA LEU A 50 1.55 13.24 -29.90
C LEU A 50 0.49 12.16 -29.62
N LEU A 51 0.80 10.91 -29.98
CA LEU A 51 -0.06 9.76 -29.74
C LEU A 51 -0.27 9.48 -28.24
N TYR A 52 0.78 9.63 -27.42
CA TYR A 52 0.70 9.47 -25.97
C TYR A 52 -0.21 10.52 -25.32
N LEU A 53 -0.13 11.77 -25.79
CA LEU A 53 -1.02 12.85 -25.32
C LEU A 53 -2.48 12.58 -25.69
N LEU A 54 -2.73 12.06 -26.89
CA LEU A 54 -4.08 11.70 -27.34
C LEU A 54 -4.66 10.55 -26.50
N GLN A 55 -3.86 9.51 -26.24
CA GLN A 55 -4.25 8.40 -25.36
C GLN A 55 -4.58 8.88 -23.94
N LYS A 56 -3.71 9.70 -23.32
CA LYS A 56 -3.95 10.26 -21.97
C LYS A 56 -5.22 11.10 -21.90
N LYS A 57 -5.55 11.86 -22.95
CA LYS A 57 -6.80 12.63 -23.03
C LYS A 57 -8.03 11.74 -23.14
N GLN A 58 -7.92 10.59 -23.80
CA GLN A 58 -9.01 9.61 -23.92
C GLN A 58 -9.22 8.78 -22.65
N PHE A 59 -8.25 8.77 -21.72
CA PHE A 59 -8.47 8.22 -20.39
C PHE A 59 -9.47 9.09 -19.62
N ASN A 60 -10.74 8.68 -19.70
CA ASN A 60 -11.79 9.14 -18.81
C ASN A 60 -11.56 8.57 -17.42
N PHE A 61 -10.60 9.14 -16.69
CA PHE A 61 -10.53 8.93 -15.24
C PHE A 61 -11.87 9.39 -14.68
N LYS A 62 -12.75 8.41 -14.36
CA LYS A 62 -13.94 8.68 -13.57
C LYS A 62 -13.43 9.42 -12.34
N ARG A 63 -13.83 10.68 -12.16
CA ARG A 63 -13.37 11.52 -11.04
C ARG A 63 -13.56 10.69 -9.78
N LEU A 64 -12.46 10.26 -9.15
CA LEU A 64 -12.49 9.35 -8.00
C LEU A 64 -13.24 9.99 -6.82
N ILE A 65 -13.35 11.31 -6.85
CA ILE A 65 -14.08 12.12 -5.89
C ILE A 65 -15.14 12.89 -6.69
N LYS A 66 -16.41 12.61 -6.42
CA LYS A 66 -17.50 13.49 -6.86
C LYS A 66 -17.31 14.83 -6.16
N LEU A 67 -17.27 15.92 -6.92
CA LEU A 67 -17.26 17.27 -6.35
C LEU A 67 -18.54 17.40 -5.50
N ARG A 68 -18.38 17.68 -4.21
CA ARG A 68 -19.52 17.90 -3.31
C ARG A 68 -20.13 19.26 -3.64
N GLU A 69 -21.41 19.27 -3.97
CA GLU A 69 -22.16 20.51 -4.23
C GLU A 69 -22.77 21.07 -2.94
N ASN A 70 -22.95 20.23 -1.92
CA ASN A 70 -23.52 20.60 -0.63
C ASN A 70 -22.69 19.98 0.50
N PHE A 71 -22.33 20.80 1.48
CA PHE A 71 -21.57 20.43 2.67
C PHE A 71 -22.40 20.48 3.96
N LEU A 72 -23.66 20.94 3.89
CA LEU A 72 -24.54 21.03 5.07
C LEU A 72 -24.75 19.69 5.79
N PRO A 73 -24.84 18.51 5.12
CA PRO A 73 -24.93 17.24 5.83
C PRO A 73 -23.70 16.93 6.68
N GLU A 74 -22.51 17.15 6.15
CA GLU A 74 -21.24 16.92 6.83
C GLU A 74 -21.01 17.93 7.95
N MET A 75 -21.32 19.21 7.71
CA MET A 75 -21.23 20.27 8.71
C MET A 75 -22.14 20.00 9.92
N ARG A 76 -23.36 19.51 9.69
CA ARG A 76 -24.28 19.13 10.77
C ARG A 76 -23.74 17.94 11.58
N ARG A 77 -23.23 16.91 10.90
CA ARG A 77 -22.57 15.79 11.58
C ARG A 77 -21.41 16.26 12.44
N THR A 78 -20.56 17.14 11.93
CA THR A 78 -19.46 17.71 12.73
C THR A 78 -19.97 18.50 13.94
N ALA A 79 -21.07 19.24 13.81
CA ALA A 79 -21.67 19.95 14.95
C ALA A 79 -22.25 18.98 16.00
N GLU A 80 -22.88 17.88 15.57
CA GLU A 80 -23.38 16.81 16.44
C GLU A 80 -22.23 16.05 17.12
N ASP A 81 -21.15 15.76 16.40
CA ASP A 81 -19.96 15.09 16.94
C ASP A 81 -19.16 15.96 17.92
N ILE A 82 -19.20 17.29 17.74
CA ILE A 82 -18.55 18.26 18.63
C ILE A 82 -19.42 18.57 19.86
N GLN A 83 -20.73 18.33 19.82
CA GLN A 83 -21.56 18.46 21.01
C GLN A 83 -21.06 17.47 22.07
N PRO A 84 -20.54 17.95 23.22
CA PRO A 84 -20.17 17.06 24.31
C PRO A 84 -21.40 16.27 24.72
N LEU A 85 -21.26 14.96 24.90
CA LEU A 85 -22.27 14.01 25.37
C LEU A 85 -22.79 14.28 26.81
N GLY A 86 -22.88 15.55 27.22
CA GLY A 86 -23.19 15.97 28.59
C GLY A 86 -23.89 17.32 28.69
N SER A 87 -24.68 17.71 27.70
CA SER A 87 -25.61 18.86 27.80
C SER A 87 -27.07 18.39 27.81
N ASP A 88 -27.38 17.35 28.57
CA ASP A 88 -28.74 17.09 29.03
C ASP A 88 -28.89 17.76 30.41
N ASN A 89 -29.56 18.92 30.42
CA ASN A 89 -30.24 19.53 31.57
C ASN A 89 -31.63 19.97 31.12
#